data_AF-A0A2M6GKM0-F1
#
_entry.id   AF-A0A2M6GKM0-F1
#
_cell.length_a   1.000
_cell.length_b   1.000
_cell.length_c   1.000
_cell.angle_alpha   90.00
_cell.angle_beta   90.00
_cell.angle_gamma   90.00
#
_symmetry.space_group_name_H-M   'P 1'
#
loop_
_entity.id
_entity.type
_entity.pdbx_description
1 polymer ?
#
loop_
_entity_poly.entity_id
_entity_poly.type
_entity_poly.pdbx_seq_one_letter_code
_entity_poly.pdbx_strand_id
1 'polypeptide(L)' 'MDLNTLTAISPVDGRYRAQLQELAPFFSEFGLIHYRVRVEIEYFISLCELPLPQLQEVKPEVYEQLRQIYTAFAPEDALA' A
#
# COMPACT_ATOMS: atom_id res chain seq x y z
N MET A 1 -22.51 -6.88 9.66
CA MET A 1 -22.31 -6.66 11.10
C MET A 1 -21.03 -5.86 11.22
N ASP A 2 -21.06 -4.72 11.89
CA ASP A 2 -19.91 -3.81 11.92
C ASP A 2 -18.81 -4.36 12.84
N LEU A 3 -17.56 -4.17 12.44
CA LEU A 3 -16.40 -4.55 13.25
C LEU A 3 -16.30 -3.60 14.44
N ASN A 4 -16.40 -4.15 15.65
CA ASN A 4 -16.22 -3.44 16.92
C ASN A 4 -15.62 -4.38 17.96
N THR A 5 -15.32 -3.86 19.15
CA THR A 5 -14.65 -4.60 20.22
C THR A 5 -15.37 -5.88 20.66
N LEU A 6 -16.69 -5.95 20.51
CA LEU A 6 -17.53 -7.10 20.90
C LEU A 6 -17.78 -8.08 19.73
N THR A 7 -17.71 -7.60 18.48
CA THR A 7 -17.92 -8.42 17.27
C THR A 7 -16.62 -8.92 16.65
N ALA A 8 -15.47 -8.36 17.04
CA ALA A 8 -14.16 -8.81 16.60
C ALA A 8 -13.90 -10.28 16.99
N ILE A 9 -13.49 -11.08 16.01
CA ILE A 9 -13.16 -12.50 16.22
C ILE A 9 -11.85 -12.62 17.02
N SER A 10 -10.85 -11.81 16.66
CA SER A 10 -9.55 -11.78 17.32
C SER A 10 -9.48 -10.64 18.35
N PRO A 11 -8.87 -10.86 19.52
CA PRO A 11 -8.68 -9.79 20.50
C PRO A 11 -7.72 -8.70 20.02
N VAL A 12 -6.88 -8.95 19.00
CA VAL A 12 -6.01 -7.95 18.38
C VAL A 12 -6.81 -6.79 17.79
N ASP A 13 -7.93 -7.10 17.13
CA ASP A 13 -8.83 -6.11 16.54
C ASP A 13 -9.97 -5.69 17.48
N GLY A 14 -10.02 -6.28 18.67
CA GLY A 14 -10.98 -5.97 19.73
C GLY A 14 -10.30 -5.45 21.00
N ARG A 15 -10.22 -6.29 22.03
CA ARG A 15 -9.73 -5.94 23.38
C ARG A 15 -8.41 -5.17 23.39
N TYR A 16 -7.49 -5.49 22.47
CA TYR A 16 -6.15 -4.91 22.43
C TYR A 16 -5.97 -3.86 21.32
N ARG A 17 -7.06 -3.46 20.66
CA ARG A 17 -6.97 -2.53 19.52
C ARG A 17 -6.33 -1.20 19.89
N ALA A 18 -6.64 -0.67 21.08
CA ALA A 18 -6.08 0.60 21.54
C ALA A 18 -4.54 0.56 21.67
N GLN A 19 -3.96 -0.58 22.05
CA GLN A 19 -2.52 -0.78 22.17
C GLN A 19 -1.84 -1.09 20.83
N LEU A 20 -2.59 -1.63 19.86
CA LEU A 20 -2.04 -2.20 18.63
C LEU A 20 -2.46 -1.45 17.34
N GLN A 21 -3.28 -0.40 17.44
CA GLN A 21 -3.80 0.31 16.27
C GLN A 21 -2.72 0.84 15.33
N GLU A 22 -1.54 1.19 15.87
CA GLU A 22 -0.38 1.66 15.09
C GLU A 22 0.23 0.57 14.19
N LEU A 23 -0.08 -0.70 14.45
CA LEU A 23 0.35 -1.83 13.61
C LEU A 23 -0.54 -2.01 12.38
N ALA A 24 -1.76 -1.46 12.40
CA ALA A 24 -2.74 -1.66 11.34
C ALA A 24 -2.26 -1.20 9.95
N PRO A 25 -1.55 -0.07 9.80
CA PRO A 25 -1.01 0.34 8.50
C PRO A 25 0.00 -0.66 7.88
N PHE A 26 0.52 -1.61 8.65
CA PHE A 26 1.56 -2.55 8.19
C PHE A 26 1.06 -3.99 8.06
N PHE A 27 0.18 -4.44 8.96
CA PHE A 27 -0.22 -5.84 9.08
C PHE A 27 -1.67 -6.13 8.72
N SER A 28 -2.43 -5.12 8.29
CA SER A 28 -3.77 -5.32 7.73
C SER A 28 -3.71 -5.66 6.23
N GLU A 29 -4.84 -6.09 5.66
CA GLU A 29 -4.95 -6.21 4.19
C GLU A 29 -4.69 -4.87 3.49
N PHE A 30 -5.15 -3.75 4.06
CA PHE A 30 -4.81 -2.41 3.57
C PHE A 30 -3.29 -2.21 3.50
N GLY A 31 -2.57 -2.51 4.59
CA GLY A 31 -1.11 -2.42 4.62
C GLY A 31 -0.46 -3.35 3.60
N LEU A 32 -0.91 -4.59 3.51
CA LEU A 32 -0.41 -5.54 2.51
C LEU A 32 -0.57 -5.01 1.07
N ILE A 33 -1.75 -4.49 0.72
CA ILE A 33 -2.03 -3.96 -0.63
C ILE A 33 -1.19 -2.71 -0.88
N HIS A 34 -1.16 -1.77 0.07
CA HIS A 34 -0.36 -0.53 -0.02
C HIS A 34 1.12 -0.82 -0.33
N TYR A 35 1.74 -1.72 0.44
CA TYR A 35 3.15 -2.05 0.27
C TYR A 35 3.40 -2.87 -1.01
N ARG A 36 2.46 -3.68 -1.47
CA ARG A 36 2.57 -4.36 -2.77
C ARG A 36 2.58 -3.35 -3.92
N VAL A 37 1.64 -2.39 -3.91
CA VAL A 37 1.58 -1.32 -4.92
C VAL A 37 2.88 -0.52 -4.93
N ARG A 38 3.39 -0.15 -3.75
CA ARG A 38 4.68 0.53 -3.62
C ARG A 38 5.84 -0.27 -4.26
N VAL A 39 5.94 -1.56 -3.95
CA VAL A 39 7.04 -2.40 -4.47
C VAL A 39 6.98 -2.50 -5.99
N GLU A 40 5.80 -2.75 -6.57
CA GLU A 40 5.63 -2.84 -8.03
C GLU A 40 6.00 -1.52 -8.74
N ILE A 41 5.60 -0.39 -8.16
CA ILE A 41 5.92 0.94 -8.71
C ILE A 41 7.42 1.22 -8.64
N GLU A 42 8.06 1.03 -7.48
CA GLU A 42 9.50 1.29 -7.34
C GLU A 42 10.32 0.29 -8.17
N TYR A 43 9.86 -0.94 -8.32
CA TYR A 43 10.45 -1.92 -9.23
C TYR A 43 10.39 -1.46 -10.68
N PHE A 44 9.22 -1.00 -11.14
CA PHE A 44 9.06 -0.46 -12.50
C PHE A 44 9.95 0.76 -12.74
N ILE A 45 9.98 1.73 -11.81
CA ILE A 45 10.86 2.89 -11.90
C ILE A 45 12.33 2.46 -12.00
N SER A 46 12.74 1.48 -11.18
CA SER A 46 14.11 0.93 -11.23
C SER A 46 14.43 0.29 -12.59
N LEU A 47 13.46 -0.36 -13.24
CA LEU A 47 13.64 -0.88 -14.60
C LEU A 47 13.79 0.22 -15.65
N CYS A 48 13.05 1.33 -15.53
CA CYS A 48 13.16 2.48 -16.42
C CYS A 48 14.52 3.19 -16.32
N GLU A 49 15.20 3.11 -15.17
CA GLU A 49 16.55 3.65 -14.98
C GLU A 49 17.65 2.79 -15.62
N LEU A 50 17.33 1.55 -16.00
CA LEU A 50 18.23 0.68 -16.77
C LEU A 50 18.13 1.00 -18.27
N PRO A 51 19.20 0.75 -19.06
CA PRO A 51 19.20 0.99 -20.51
C PRO A 51 18.41 -0.08 -21.28
N LEU A 52 17.19 -0.41 -20.84
CA LEU A 52 16.30 -1.37 -21.47
C LEU A 52 15.63 -0.73 -22.69
N PRO A 53 15.83 -1.25 -23.91
CA PRO A 53 15.29 -0.65 -25.14
C PRO A 53 13.79 -0.36 -25.09
N GLN A 54 13.00 -1.22 -24.44
CA GLN A 54 11.55 -1.12 -24.34
C GLN A 54 11.07 0.00 -23.40
N LEU A 55 11.94 0.51 -22.53
CA LEU A 55 11.59 1.50 -21.50
C LEU A 55 12.27 2.86 -21.72
N GLN A 56 13.06 3.02 -22.80
CA GLN A 56 13.80 4.26 -23.08
C GLN A 56 12.89 5.49 -23.28
N GLU A 57 11.64 5.29 -23.66
CA GLU A 57 10.67 6.36 -23.87
C GLU A 57 10.00 6.84 -22.56
N VAL A 58 10.12 6.07 -21.47
CA VAL A 58 9.58 6.46 -20.17
C VAL A 58 10.50 7.51 -19.57
N LYS A 59 9.99 8.73 -19.44
CA LYS A 59 10.80 9.86 -18.96
C LYS A 59 10.70 10.04 -17.45
N PRO A 60 11.77 10.52 -16.77
CA PRO A 60 11.79 10.72 -15.32
C PRO A 60 10.71 11.65 -14.76
N GLU A 61 10.14 12.55 -15.57
CA GLU A 61 9.08 13.47 -15.11
C GLU A 61 7.81 12.74 -14.69
N VAL A 62 7.60 11.51 -15.15
CA VAL A 62 6.44 10.67 -14.80
C VAL A 62 6.65 9.94 -13.47
N TYR A 63 7.88 9.82 -12.97
CA TYR A 63 8.17 9.01 -11.77
C TYR A 63 7.45 9.51 -10.53
N GLU A 64 7.36 10.83 -10.36
CA GLU A 64 6.64 11.40 -9.22
C GLU A 64 5.14 11.12 -9.30
N GLN A 65 4.56 11.15 -10.49
CA GLN A 65 3.15 10.78 -10.71
C GLN A 65 2.91 9.30 -10.40
N LEU A 66 3.86 8.42 -10.71
CA LEU A 66 3.78 7.00 -10.33
C LEU A 66 3.87 6.84 -8.81
N ARG A 67 4.80 7.52 -8.13
CA ARG A 67 4.92 7.47 -6.66
C ARG A 67 3.70 8.03 -5.95
N GLN A 68 3.00 8.99 -6.55
CA GLN A 68 1.72 9.49 -6.03
C GLN A 68 0.67 8.39 -5.83
N ILE A 69 0.70 7.33 -6.64
CA ILE A 69 -0.22 6.19 -6.51
C ILE A 69 -0.10 5.52 -5.13
N TYR A 70 1.11 5.31 -4.61
CA TYR A 70 1.27 4.69 -3.29
C TYR A 70 1.42 5.71 -2.14
N THR A 71 1.84 6.95 -2.41
CA THR A 71 1.98 7.97 -1.36
C THR A 71 0.66 8.65 -0.98
N ALA A 72 -0.29 8.72 -1.90
CA ALA A 72 -1.66 9.20 -1.66
C ALA A 72 -2.66 8.05 -1.47
N PHE A 73 -2.18 6.82 -1.33
CA PHE A 73 -3.01 5.61 -1.25
C PHE A 73 -3.91 5.63 -0.02
N ALA A 74 -5.20 5.46 -0.23
CA ALA A 74 -6.23 5.54 0.78
C ALA A 74 -6.98 4.20 0.92
N PRO A 75 -7.72 3.96 2.03
CA PRO A 75 -8.47 2.72 2.22
C PRO A 75 -9.40 2.37 1.07
N GLU A 76 -9.95 3.37 0.40
CA GLU A 76 -10.83 3.22 -0.76
C GLU A 76 -10.14 2.54 -1.95
N ASP A 77 -8.83 2.76 -2.12
CA ASP A 77 -8.03 2.13 -3.18
C ASP A 77 -7.77 0.64 -2.91
N ALA A 78 -7.94 0.19 -1.67
CA ALA A 78 -7.83 -1.21 -1.27
C ALA A 78 -9.18 -1.96 -1.29
N LEU A 79 -10.29 -1.26 -1.55
CA LEU A 79 -11.61 -1.88 -1.68
C LEU A 79 -11.78 -2.45 -3.09
N ALA A 80 -12.18 -3.73 -3.17
CA ALA A 80 -12.50 -4.41 -4.42
C ALA A 80 -13.92 -4.10 -4.94
#